data_AF-A0A4Q6ILN8-F1
#
_entry.id   AF-A0A4Q6ILN8-F1
#
_cell.length_a   1.000
_cell.length_b   1.000
_cell.length_c   1.000
_cell.angle_alpha   90.00
_cell.angle_beta   90.00
_cell.angle_gamma   90.00
#
_symmetry.space_group_name_H-M   'P 1'
#
loop_
_entity.id
_entity.type
_entity.pdbx_description
1 polymer ?
#
loop_
_entity_poly.entity_id
_entity_poly.type
_entity_poly.pdbx_seq_one_letter_code
_entity_poly.pdbx_strand_id
1 'polypeptide(L)'
;MTEFDAIDALWARQEVPLSPVEERRALREGWNLPRTQVAQALGVSFSTVGGWESGREPSGEIREKYAYFLDGARTKLQAPTQETEVATGEADLPAGDEVDEVGALPETRREAG
;
A
#
# COMPACT_ATOMS: atom_id res chain seq x y z
N MET A 1 10.01 0.04 -37.17
CA MET A 1 9.72 -0.14 -35.74
C MET A 1 10.96 -0.71 -35.11
N THR A 2 11.48 -0.04 -34.09
CA THR A 2 12.70 -0.47 -33.38
C THR A 2 12.34 -1.53 -32.35
N GLU A 3 13.31 -2.34 -31.95
CA GLU A 3 13.17 -3.29 -30.84
C GLU A 3 12.64 -2.63 -29.56
N PHE A 4 13.00 -1.37 -29.31
CA PHE A 4 12.52 -0.59 -28.17
C PHE A 4 11.03 -0.24 -28.25
N ASP A 5 10.50 0.07 -29.43
CA ASP A 5 9.07 0.31 -29.66
C ASP A 5 8.24 -0.96 -29.37
N ALA A 6 8.79 -2.13 -29.69
CA ALA A 6 8.17 -3.42 -29.36
C ALA A 6 8.19 -3.71 -27.85
N ILE A 7 9.23 -3.28 -27.13
CA ILE A 7 9.31 -3.38 -25.67
C ILE A 7 8.32 -2.41 -25.00
N ASP A 8 8.23 -1.17 -25.49
CA ASP A 8 7.27 -0.18 -24.98
C ASP A 8 5.82 -0.64 -25.21
N ALA A 9 5.53 -1.18 -26.40
CA ALA A 9 4.24 -1.80 -26.70
C ALA A 9 3.90 -3.00 -25.78
N LEU A 10 4.92 -3.72 -25.29
CA LEU A 10 4.73 -4.81 -24.34
C LEU A 10 4.33 -4.29 -22.95
N TRP A 11 4.98 -3.23 -22.46
CA TRP A 11 4.61 -2.57 -21.21
C TRP A 11 3.26 -1.87 -21.31
N ALA A 12 2.96 -1.22 -22.42
CA ALA A 12 1.66 -0.60 -22.68
C ALA A 12 0.51 -1.64 -22.72
N ARG A 13 0.81 -2.89 -23.07
CA ARG A 13 -0.16 -4.00 -23.04
C ARG A 13 -0.33 -4.60 -21.64
N GLN A 14 0.57 -4.31 -20.71
CA GLN A 14 0.48 -4.82 -19.35
C GLN A 14 -0.58 -4.01 -18.59
N GLU A 15 -1.77 -4.59 -18.44
CA GLU A 15 -2.83 -3.97 -17.65
C GLU A 15 -2.36 -3.80 -16.21
N VAL A 16 -2.40 -2.56 -15.72
CA VAL A 16 -2.12 -2.29 -14.32
C VAL A 16 -3.14 -3.07 -13.48
N PRO A 17 -2.67 -3.95 -12.56
CA PRO A 17 -3.58 -4.70 -11.70
C PRO A 17 -4.34 -3.71 -10.83
N LEU A 18 -5.67 -3.82 -10.84
CA LEU A 18 -6.51 -3.02 -9.96
C LEU A 18 -6.23 -3.42 -8.51
N SER A 19 -6.31 -2.45 -7.60
CA SER A 19 -6.24 -2.74 -6.17
C SER A 19 -7.25 -3.83 -5.78
N PRO A 20 -6.90 -4.69 -4.80
CA PRO A 20 -7.78 -5.74 -4.28
C PRO A 20 -9.15 -5.20 -3.94
N VAL A 21 -10.17 -6.03 -4.15
CA VAL A 21 -11.58 -5.65 -4.01
C VAL A 21 -11.88 -5.05 -2.63
N GLU A 22 -11.28 -5.61 -1.57
CA GLU A 22 -11.44 -5.15 -0.20
C GLU A 22 -10.84 -3.74 0.02
N GLU A 23 -9.70 -3.46 -0.63
CA GLU A 23 -9.04 -2.15 -0.55
C GLU A 23 -9.84 -1.07 -1.30
N ARG A 24 -10.53 -1.42 -2.39
CA ARG A 24 -11.30 -0.44 -3.19
C ARG A 24 -12.31 0.34 -2.32
N ARG A 25 -13.06 -0.39 -1.50
CA ARG A 25 -14.04 0.20 -0.59
C ARG A 25 -13.35 1.02 0.51
N ALA A 26 -12.29 0.48 1.10
CA ALA A 26 -11.55 1.14 2.16
C ALA A 26 -10.90 2.46 1.70
N LEU A 27 -10.33 2.49 0.50
CA LEU A 27 -9.74 3.69 -0.10
C LEU A 27 -10.78 4.79 -0.31
N ARG A 28 -11.96 4.43 -0.81
CA ARG A 28 -13.08 5.38 -0.94
C ARG A 28 -13.54 5.88 0.43
N GLU A 29 -13.71 4.99 1.40
CA GLU A 29 -14.20 5.33 2.74
C GLU A 29 -13.20 6.13 3.56
N GLY A 30 -11.90 5.89 3.40
CA GLY A 30 -10.83 6.69 4.01
C GLY A 30 -10.83 8.15 3.54
N TRP A 31 -11.38 8.41 2.35
CA TRP A 31 -11.63 9.76 1.82
C TRP A 31 -13.00 10.32 2.16
N ASN A 32 -13.82 9.59 2.94
CA ASN A 32 -15.20 9.93 3.26
C ASN A 32 -16.07 10.20 2.01
N LEU A 33 -15.75 9.54 0.89
CA LEU A 33 -16.46 9.72 -0.38
C LEU A 33 -17.63 8.72 -0.48
N PRO A 34 -18.87 9.16 -0.76
CA PRO A 34 -19.94 8.24 -1.10
C PRO A 34 -19.72 7.68 -2.52
N ARG A 35 -20.16 6.45 -2.77
CA ARG A 35 -20.06 5.83 -4.11
C ARG A 35 -20.77 6.66 -5.18
N THR A 36 -21.80 7.44 -4.83
CA THR A 36 -22.50 8.33 -5.77
C THR A 36 -21.58 9.40 -6.33
N GLN A 37 -20.67 9.93 -5.51
CA GLN A 37 -19.72 10.95 -5.94
C GLN A 37 -18.64 10.37 -6.85
N VAL A 38 -18.13 9.18 -6.52
CA VAL A 38 -17.21 8.43 -7.41
C VAL A 38 -17.89 8.08 -8.73
N ALA A 39 -19.15 7.64 -8.68
CA ALA A 39 -19.94 7.31 -9.86
C ALA A 39 -20.15 8.53 -10.76
N GLN A 40 -20.48 9.69 -10.18
CA GLN A 40 -20.63 10.95 -10.92
C GLN A 40 -19.32 11.39 -11.57
N ALA A 41 -18.18 11.31 -10.86
CA ALA A 41 -16.88 11.67 -11.41
C ALA A 41 -16.47 10.77 -12.59
N LEU A 42 -16.89 9.50 -12.58
CA LEU A 42 -16.58 8.51 -13.61
C LEU A 42 -17.66 8.38 -14.69
N GLY A 43 -18.79 9.10 -14.56
CA GLY A 43 -19.91 9.02 -15.50
C GLY A 43 -20.64 7.66 -15.49
N VAL A 44 -20.59 6.92 -14.38
CA VAL A 44 -21.24 5.60 -14.23
C VAL A 44 -22.36 5.64 -13.19
N SER A 45 -23.07 4.52 -13.01
CA SER A 45 -24.09 4.40 -11.97
C SER A 45 -23.48 4.04 -10.60
N PHE A 46 -24.16 4.43 -9.51
CA PHE A 46 -23.80 3.99 -8.14
C PHE A 46 -23.70 2.47 -8.03
N SER A 47 -24.64 1.75 -8.66
CA SER A 47 -24.68 0.29 -8.68
C SER A 47 -23.47 -0.31 -9.39
N THR A 48 -22.96 0.35 -10.42
CA THR A 48 -21.74 -0.04 -11.13
C THR A 48 -20.53 0.00 -10.19
N VAL A 49 -20.38 1.09 -9.43
CA VAL A 49 -19.31 1.22 -8.41
C VAL A 49 -19.48 0.18 -7.31
N GLY A 50 -20.70 -0.07 -6.84
CA GLY A 50 -20.99 -1.13 -5.87
C GLY A 50 -20.62 -2.53 -6.38
N GLY A 51 -20.86 -2.80 -7.67
CA GLY A 51 -20.42 -4.03 -8.32
C GLY A 51 -18.90 -4.16 -8.33
N TRP A 52 -18.17 -3.06 -8.59
CA TRP A 52 -16.70 -3.08 -8.59
C TRP A 52 -16.08 -3.31 -7.21
N GLU A 53 -16.69 -2.73 -6.18
CA GLU A 53 -16.33 -2.96 -4.77
C GLU A 53 -16.73 -4.36 -4.26
N SER A 54 -17.52 -5.10 -5.03
CA SER A 54 -17.97 -6.46 -4.69
C SER A 54 -17.27 -7.55 -5.53
N GLY A 55 -16.31 -7.16 -6.36
CA GLY A 55 -15.46 -8.08 -7.13
C GLY A 55 -15.70 -8.09 -8.64
N ARG A 56 -16.65 -7.31 -9.15
CA ARG A 56 -16.75 -7.08 -10.59
C ARG A 56 -15.55 -6.24 -11.06
N GLU A 57 -15.05 -6.50 -12.25
CA GLU A 57 -14.00 -5.65 -12.83
C GLU A 57 -14.60 -4.64 -13.82
N PRO A 58 -14.16 -3.36 -13.79
CA PRO A 58 -14.38 -2.42 -14.88
C PRO A 58 -13.58 -2.84 -16.12
N SER A 59 -13.99 -2.34 -17.28
CA SER A 59 -13.33 -2.64 -18.56
C SER A 59 -13.17 -1.37 -19.40
N GLY A 60 -12.18 -1.38 -20.30
CA GLY A 60 -11.88 -0.26 -21.19
C GLY A 60 -11.42 1.00 -20.45
N GLU A 61 -11.66 2.17 -21.02
CA GLU A 61 -11.19 3.47 -20.49
C GLU A 61 -11.66 3.76 -19.06
N ILE A 62 -12.84 3.25 -18.67
CA ILE A 62 -13.38 3.44 -17.32
C ILE A 62 -12.55 2.67 -16.27
N ARG A 63 -11.95 1.54 -16.65
CA ARG A 63 -11.02 0.80 -15.79
C ARG A 63 -9.82 1.67 -15.43
N GLU A 64 -9.25 2.35 -16.41
CA GLU A 64 -8.07 3.21 -16.22
C GLU A 64 -8.38 4.40 -15.32
N LYS A 65 -9.51 5.09 -15.57
CA LYS A 65 -9.98 6.19 -14.71
C LYS A 65 -10.22 5.74 -13.27
N TYR A 66 -10.80 4.56 -13.08
CA TYR A 66 -11.03 4.00 -11.76
C TYR A 66 -9.72 3.59 -11.07
N ALA A 67 -8.78 2.99 -11.79
CA ALA A 67 -7.45 2.67 -11.29
C ALA A 67 -6.71 3.93 -10.81
N TYR A 68 -6.73 4.99 -11.63
CA TYR A 68 -6.13 6.29 -11.29
C TYR A 68 -6.72 6.91 -10.02
N PHE A 69 -8.05 6.81 -9.85
CA PHE A 69 -8.71 7.25 -8.63
C PHE A 69 -8.22 6.46 -7.39
N LEU A 70 -8.14 5.13 -7.49
CA LEU A 70 -7.71 4.27 -6.39
C LEU A 70 -6.26 4.51 -6.00
N ASP A 71 -5.38 4.66 -6.99
CA ASP A 71 -3.97 4.97 -6.77
C ASP A 71 -3.81 6.32 -6.08
N GLY A 72 -4.44 7.37 -6.59
CA GLY A 72 -4.42 8.69 -5.96
C GLY A 72 -4.99 8.69 -4.54
N ALA A 73 -6.09 7.96 -4.31
CA ALA A 73 -6.67 7.80 -2.98
C ALA A 73 -5.68 7.12 -2.02
N ARG A 74 -4.98 6.08 -2.48
CA ARG A 74 -3.95 5.35 -1.72
C ARG A 74 -2.76 6.24 -1.39
N THR A 75 -2.16 6.88 -2.39
CA THR A 75 -0.98 7.75 -2.21
C THR A 75 -1.27 8.83 -1.17
N LYS A 76 -2.45 9.45 -1.22
CA LYS A 76 -2.79 10.52 -0.31
C LYS A 76 -3.14 10.04 1.11
N LEU A 77 -3.65 8.82 1.27
CA LEU A 77 -3.80 8.18 2.59
C LEU A 77 -2.45 7.74 3.19
N GLN A 78 -1.46 7.42 2.34
CA GLN A 78 -0.11 7.02 2.75
C GLN A 78 0.85 8.22 2.93
N ALA A 79 0.51 9.39 2.40
CA ALA A 79 1.33 10.60 2.46
C ALA A 79 1.79 11.06 3.87
N PRO A 80 1.06 10.85 4.99
CA PRO A 80 1.59 11.20 6.31
C PRO A 80 2.67 10.24 6.83
N THR A 81 3.01 9.15 6.13
CA THR A 81 3.99 8.14 6.60
C THR A 81 5.34 8.20 5.86
N GLN A 82 5.40 8.78 4.66
CA GLN A 82 6.58 8.67 3.80
C GLN A 82 7.70 9.68 4.11
N GLU A 83 7.49 10.62 5.03
CA GLU A 83 8.51 11.62 5.42
C GLU A 83 9.46 11.13 6.55
N THR A 84 9.28 9.90 7.08
CA THR A 84 10.11 9.36 8.17
C THR A 84 10.97 8.13 7.78
N GLU A 85 10.80 7.54 6.60
CA GLU A 85 11.44 6.25 6.26
C GLU A 85 12.59 6.36 5.22
N VAL A 86 13.31 7.49 5.23
CA VAL A 86 14.60 7.65 4.52
C VAL A 86 15.67 8.22 5.46
N ALA A 87 15.80 7.67 6.67
CA ALA A 87 16.92 7.96 7.56
C ALA A 87 17.23 6.82 8.53
N THR A 88 17.31 5.57 8.06
CA THR A 88 18.12 4.53 8.75
C THR A 88 18.62 3.52 7.72
N GLY A 89 19.45 4.00 6.81
CA GLY A 89 20.44 3.16 6.15
C GLY A 89 21.76 3.41 6.84
N GLU A 90 22.10 2.56 7.82
CA GLU A 90 23.49 2.37 8.22
C GLU A 90 23.63 0.92 8.68
N ALA A 91 23.85 0.05 7.69
CA ALA A 91 24.51 -1.22 7.93
C ALA A 91 25.98 -0.90 8.23
N ASP A 92 26.32 -0.79 9.51
CA ASP A 92 27.70 -0.93 9.98
C ASP A 92 27.74 -2.07 11.01
N LEU A 93 28.08 -3.25 10.51
CA LEU A 93 28.76 -4.29 11.28
C LEU A 93 30.15 -4.36 10.66
N PRO A 94 31.25 -4.45 11.44
CA PRO A 94 31.54 -5.74 12.05
C PRO A 94 32.35 -5.75 13.37
N ALA A 95 32.28 -6.94 14.00
CA ALA A 95 33.38 -7.67 14.66
C ALA A 95 33.60 -7.55 16.18
N GLY A 96 33.90 -8.72 16.76
CA GLY A 96 34.52 -8.96 18.08
C GLY A 96 33.51 -9.48 19.10
N ASP A 97 33.28 -10.78 19.21
CA ASP A 97 34.09 -11.72 20.01
C ASP A 97 34.26 -11.24 21.46
N GLU A 98 33.39 -11.70 22.36
CA GLU A 98 33.86 -12.35 23.59
C GLU A 98 32.72 -13.19 24.21
N VAL A 99 33.15 -14.37 24.63
CA VAL A 99 32.43 -15.47 25.28
C VAL A 99 32.35 -15.22 26.80
N ASP A 100 31.76 -16.18 27.52
CA ASP A 100 31.74 -16.34 28.99
C ASP A 100 30.65 -15.53 29.73
N GLU A 101 29.84 -16.03 30.66
CA GLU A 101 29.81 -17.31 31.37
C GLU A 101 28.42 -17.39 32.05
N VAL A 102 27.86 -18.61 32.12
CA VAL A 102 26.66 -18.94 32.89
C VAL A 102 27.01 -18.99 34.38
N GLY A 103 26.43 -18.12 35.22
CA GLY A 103 26.73 -18.17 36.65
C GLY A 103 25.77 -17.40 37.57
N ALA A 104 24.74 -18.09 38.04
CA ALA A 104 24.16 -18.01 39.39
C ALA A 104 23.92 -16.63 40.05
N LEU A 105 22.65 -16.24 40.20
CA LEU A 105 22.17 -15.44 41.33
C LEU A 105 21.50 -16.36 42.35
N PRO A 106 21.86 -16.24 43.64
CA PRO A 106 20.79 -16.03 44.61
C PRO A 106 21.11 -14.99 45.69
N GLU A 107 20.05 -14.25 46.02
CA GLU A 107 19.72 -13.60 47.30
C GLU A 107 20.64 -12.46 47.79
N THR A 108 20.08 -11.33 48.24
CA THR A 108 19.62 -11.24 49.62
C THR A 108 18.59 -10.13 49.82
N ARG A 109 17.45 -10.54 50.39
CA ARG A 109 16.50 -9.72 51.16
C ARG A 109 17.26 -8.83 52.16
N ARG A 110 17.04 -7.51 52.11
CA ARG A 110 17.37 -6.58 53.20
C ARG A 110 16.08 -5.97 53.74
N GLU A 111 15.64 -6.47 54.89
CA GLU A 111 14.74 -5.77 55.81
C GLU A 111 15.43 -5.77 57.18
N ALA A 112 15.62 -4.58 57.76
CA ALA A 112 15.50 -4.27 59.19
C ALA A 112 16.22 -2.95 59.49
N GLY A 113 15.49 -2.02 60.11
CA GLY A 113 16.02 -0.77 60.67
C GLY A 113 14.92 0.25 60.87
#